data_AF-A0A6H0XJA6-F1
#
_entry.id   AF-A0A6H0XJA6-F1
#
_cell.length_a   1.000
_cell.length_b   1.000
_cell.length_c   1.000
_cell.angle_alpha   90.00
_cell.angle_beta   90.00
_cell.angle_gamma   90.00
#
_symmetry.space_group_name_H-M   'P 1'
#
loop_
_entity.id
_entity.type
_entity.pdbx_description
1 polymer ?
#
loop_
_entity_poly.entity_id
_entity_poly.type
_entity_poly.pdbx_seq_one_letter_code
_entity_poly.pdbx_strand_id
1 'polypeptide(L)' 'MSSQPPKHEMVYFPGLTSEVRAFGQFRKVLHTGLYSQLVSMEIPVGGDIGDEVHTVDQVLIFTSGEDRS' A
#
# COMPACT_ATOMS: atom_id res chain seq x y z
N MET A 1 13.62 2.19 -25.04
CA MET A 1 13.00 1.50 -23.90
C MET A 1 13.98 0.45 -23.44
N SER A 2 14.43 0.49 -22.18
CA SER A 2 15.45 -0.43 -21.66
C SER A 2 14.93 -1.87 -21.69
N SER A 3 15.73 -2.79 -22.24
CA SER A 3 15.40 -4.21 -22.45
C SER A 3 15.80 -5.13 -21.29
N GLN A 4 16.20 -4.55 -20.15
CA GLN A 4 16.61 -5.35 -18.99
C GLN A 4 15.39 -5.70 -18.13
N PRO A 5 15.28 -6.95 -17.64
CA PRO A 5 14.28 -7.29 -16.63
C PRO A 5 14.42 -6.32 -15.46
N PRO A 6 13.30 -5.85 -14.86
CA PRO A 6 13.36 -5.06 -13.64
C PRO A 6 14.26 -5.77 -12.63
N LYS A 7 15.20 -5.03 -12.03
CA LYS A 7 16.05 -5.61 -11.00
C LYS A 7 15.11 -6.18 -9.93
N HIS A 8 15.27 -7.46 -9.61
CA HIS A 8 14.58 -8.13 -8.50
C HIS A 8 15.12 -7.59 -7.17
N GLU A 9 14.97 -6.29 -6.98
CA GLU A 9 15.53 -5.52 -5.89
C GLU A 9 14.59 -5.65 -4.71
N MET A 10 14.98 -6.46 -3.74
CA MET A 10 14.29 -6.55 -2.46
C MET A 10 14.36 -5.18 -1.78
N VAL A 11 13.23 -4.49 -1.69
CA VAL A 11 13.15 -3.21 -0.99
C VAL A 11 12.73 -3.46 0.45
N TYR A 12 13.58 -3.07 1.40
CA TYR A 12 13.29 -3.15 2.83
C TYR A 12 12.72 -1.83 3.33
N PHE A 13 11.52 -1.87 3.90
CA PHE A 13 10.84 -0.72 4.51
C PHE A 13 10.91 -0.81 6.04
N PRO A 14 11.96 -0.25 6.68
CA PRO A 14 12.05 -0.25 8.13
C PRO A 14 10.85 0.50 8.71
N GLY A 15 10.13 -0.14 9.64
CA GLY A 15 8.95 0.47 10.28
C GLY A 15 7.71 0.52 9.41
N LEU A 16 7.60 -0.31 8.37
CA LEU A 16 6.38 -0.39 7.53
C LEU A 16 5.10 -0.58 8.35
N THR A 17 5.18 -1.36 9.43
CA THR A 17 4.05 -1.64 10.33
C THR A 17 3.98 -0.71 11.53
N SER A 18 4.83 0.33 11.59
CA SER A 18 4.78 1.28 12.69
C SER A 18 3.57 2.21 12.55
N GLU A 19 3.06 2.72 13.67
CA GLU A 19 1.93 3.66 13.72
C GLU A 19 2.26 5.07 13.17
N VAL A 20 3.26 5.21 12.31
CA VAL A 20 3.66 6.50 11.76
C VAL A 20 2.56 7.00 10.83
N ARG A 21 1.69 7.85 11.37
CA ARG A 21 0.71 8.65 10.65
C ARG A 21 1.42 9.76 9.90
N ALA A 22 2.04 9.40 8.78
CA ALA A 22 2.50 10.39 7.83
C ALA A 22 1.63 10.19 6.60
N PHE A 23 0.84 11.19 6.24
CA PHE A 23 0.92 11.92 4.97
C PHE A 23 -0.34 12.77 4.75
N GLY A 24 -1.42 12.59 5.54
CA GLY A 24 -2.67 13.37 5.37
C GLY A 24 -3.30 13.13 4.00
N GLN A 25 -2.98 12.00 3.38
CA GLN A 25 -3.41 11.60 2.05
C GLN A 25 -4.11 10.26 2.17
N PHE A 26 -5.28 10.15 1.53
CA PHE A 26 -6.07 8.92 1.50
C PHE A 26 -5.27 7.70 1.04
N ARG A 27 -4.40 7.88 0.03
CA ARG A 27 -3.51 6.85 -0.51
C ARG A 27 -2.20 7.47 -0.98
N LYS A 28 -1.08 6.81 -0.65
CA LYS A 28 0.25 7.14 -1.16
C LYS A 28 0.96 5.88 -1.65
N VAL A 29 1.54 5.93 -2.85
CA VAL A 29 2.37 4.85 -3.38
C VAL A 29 3.75 4.90 -2.72
N LEU A 30 4.13 3.83 -2.04
CA LEU A 30 5.46 3.67 -1.43
C LEU A 30 6.41 2.99 -2.41
N HIS A 31 5.92 2.01 -3.18
CA HIS A 31 6.71 1.28 -4.17
C HIS A 31 5.83 0.65 -5.26
N THR A 32 6.35 0.64 -6.48
CA THR A 32 5.78 -0.11 -7.61
C THR A 32 6.83 -1.09 -8.10
N GLY A 33 6.60 -2.37 -7.85
CA GLY A 33 7.36 -3.48 -8.41
C GLY A 33 6.82 -3.90 -9.78
N LEU A 34 7.39 -4.97 -10.32
CA LEU A 34 6.98 -5.49 -11.63
C LEU A 34 5.55 -6.08 -11.62
N TYR A 35 5.15 -6.71 -10.52
CA TYR A 35 3.85 -7.39 -10.38
C TYR A 35 3.10 -7.02 -9.10
N SER A 36 3.61 -6.04 -8.34
CA SER A 36 3.04 -5.64 -7.07
C SER A 36 3.17 -4.13 -6.87
N GLN A 37 2.27 -3.59 -6.06
CA GLN A 37 2.34 -2.21 -5.62
C GLN A 37 2.14 -2.18 -4.10
N LEU A 38 3.01 -1.45 -3.41
CA LEU A 38 2.90 -1.19 -1.98
C LEU A 38 2.41 0.25 -1.78
N VAL A 39 1.29 0.40 -1.08
CA VAL A 39 0.68 1.69 -0.77
C VAL A 39 0.49 1.85 0.74
N SER A 40 0.56 3.08 1.23
CA SER A 40 0.06 3.45 2.56
C SER A 40 -1.26 4.18 2.40
N MET A 41 -2.21 3.91 3.30
CA MET A 41 -3.54 4.52 3.27
C MET A 41 -3.90 5.12 4.63
N GLU A 42 -4.56 6.27 4.60
CA GLU A 42 -5.14 6.92 5.77
C GLU A 42 -6.63 7.13 5.51
N ILE A 43 -7.45 6.27 6.08
CA ILE A 43 -8.90 6.26 5.87
C ILE A 43 -9.54 7.02 7.02
N PRO A 44 -10.29 8.11 6.77
CA PRO A 44 -10.99 8.83 7.83
C PRO A 44 -12.11 7.96 8.42
N VAL A 45 -12.49 8.23 9.68
CA VAL A 45 -13.59 7.51 10.33
C VAL A 45 -14.87 7.66 9.51
N GLY A 46 -15.48 6.52 9.15
CA GLY A 46 -16.68 6.48 8.29
C GLY A 46 -16.41 6.72 6.80
N GLY A 47 -15.14 6.82 6.38
CA GLY A 47 -14.73 6.79 4.98
C GLY A 47 -14.74 5.37 4.44
N ASP A 48 -14.92 5.26 3.12
CA ASP A 48 -14.89 4.00 2.39
C ASP A 48 -13.62 3.95 1.52
N ILE A 49 -13.04 2.76 1.38
CA ILE A 49 -11.94 2.48 0.44
C ILE A 49 -12.45 2.57 -1.01
N GLY A 50 -13.74 2.31 -1.21
CA GLY A 50 -14.43 2.26 -2.49
C GLY A 50 -14.50 0.84 -3.07
N ASP A 51 -15.40 0.65 -4.05
CA ASP A 51 -15.54 -0.63 -4.76
C ASP A 51 -14.26 -0.95 -5.55
N GLU A 52 -13.54 -1.97 -5.11
CA GLU A 52 -12.27 -2.36 -5.71
C GLU A 52 -12.43 -3.62 -6.57
N VAL A 53 -12.12 -3.51 -7.87
CA VAL A 53 -12.10 -4.64 -8.80
C VAL A 53 -10.64 -5.03 -9.00
N HIS A 54 -10.15 -6.02 -8.26
CA HIS A 54 -8.76 -6.47 -8.42
C HIS A 54 -8.66 -7.60 -9.43
N THR A 55 -7.78 -7.41 -10.41
CA THR A 55 -7.30 -8.50 -11.28
C THR A 55 -6.07 -9.21 -10.71
N VAL A 56 -5.65 -8.83 -9.49
CA VAL A 56 -4.45 -9.31 -8.78
C VAL A 56 -4.78 -9.52 -7.30
N ASP A 57 -4.05 -10.40 -6.60
CA ASP A 57 -4.26 -10.60 -5.17
C ASP A 57 -3.88 -9.33 -4.37
N GLN A 58 -4.69 -8.99 -3.37
CA GLN A 58 -4.47 -7.86 -2.46
C GLN A 58 -4.27 -8.37 -1.03
N VAL A 59 -3.33 -7.75 -0.30
CA VAL A 59 -3.12 -7.97 1.13
C VAL A 59 -3.18 -6.62 1.84
N LEU A 60 -4.04 -6.52 2.86
CA LEU A 60 -4.18 -5.34 3.71
C LEU A 60 -3.53 -5.59 5.07
N ILE A 61 -2.73 -4.64 5.54
CA ILE A 61 -2.09 -4.68 6.85
C ILE A 61 -2.56 -3.45 7.63
N PHE A 62 -3.41 -3.67 8.64
CA PHE A 62 -3.90 -2.62 9.51
C PHE A 62 -2.87 -2.35 10.60
N THR A 63 -2.30 -1.15 10.61
CA THR A 63 -1.31 -0.72 11.60
C THR A 63 -1.93 0.07 12.74
N SER A 64 -3.16 0.59 12.56
CA SER A 64 -3.94 1.27 13.60
C SER A 64 -5.42 1.34 13.21
N GLY A 65 -6.29 1.51 14.20
CA GLY A 65 -7.74 1.55 14.01
C GLY A 65 -8.37 0.16 13.96
N GLU A 66 -9.70 0.13 13.99
CA GLU A 66 -10.49 -1.08 13.80
C GLU A 66 -11.27 -0.92 12.51
N ASP A 67 -11.08 -1.86 11.59
CA ASP A 67 -11.94 -2.00 10.43
C ASP A 67 -13.17 -2.82 10.81
N ARG A 68 -14.31 -2.43 10.25
CA ARG A 68 -15.57 -3.16 10.42
C ARG A 68 -16.05 -3.56 9.03
N SER A 69 -15.28 -4.46 8.41
CA SER A 69 -15.62 -5.13 7.16
C SER A 69 -16.83 -6.04 7.30
#